data_AF-A0A1F6QUN8-F1
#
_entry.id   AF-A0A1F6QUN8-F1
#
_cell.length_a   1.000
_cell.length_b   1.000
_cell.length_c   1.000
_cell.angle_alpha   90.00
_cell.angle_beta   90.00
_cell.angle_gamma   90.00
#
_symmetry.space_group_name_H-M   'P 1'
#
loop_
_entity.id
_entity.type
_entity.pdbx_description
1 polymer ?
#
loop_
_entity_poly.entity_id
_entity_poly.type
_entity_poly.pdbx_seq_one_letter_code
_entity_poly.pdbx_strand_id
1 'polypeptide(L)'
;MDELKDMLIETPIDKLIKLIKEKERITVNEAAKILGVPETQVEGWIRILEERDFVDLRYPTIGEPEIVLKGVTEAKINKKEKKFEKEKDKIEKKTEKFEEKINETENKIEITDKQVSEIEKELQKRIENVEKNLKVIGSLDSKKQEIIRDTKEIEQNTGDIVKNFDKIKSDMEEVDKKINEKIKFIESHGNQIKNLESIKQEIKKDIENLEAEINLTKLVLKESNPPTLNPLRKLFARHEKKTEKIKERHEELHKKISDIKEKTEKKKDKIKKKSHRSFW
;
A
#
# COMPACT_ATOMS: atom_id res chain seq x y z
N MET A 1 40.24 74.77 25.64
CA MET A 1 38.87 75.31 25.42
C MET A 1 38.86 76.72 24.82
N ASP A 2 40.01 77.39 24.66
CA ASP A 2 40.05 78.70 23.99
C ASP A 2 40.03 78.63 22.45
N GLU A 3 40.39 77.50 21.84
CA GLU A 3 40.33 77.33 20.36
C GLU A 3 38.91 77.25 19.78
N LEU A 4 37.88 77.01 20.60
CA LEU A 4 36.47 77.01 20.18
C LEU A 4 35.82 78.41 20.20
N LYS A 5 36.47 79.42 20.82
CA LYS A 5 35.94 80.79 20.85
C LYS A 5 36.11 81.52 19.53
N ASP A 6 37.14 81.20 18.75
CA ASP A 6 37.45 81.91 17.50
C ASP A 6 36.61 81.44 16.29
N MET A 7 35.85 80.34 16.42
CA MET A 7 34.90 79.89 15.39
C MET A 7 33.45 80.34 15.62
N LEU A 8 33.14 80.93 16.78
CA LEU A 8 31.82 81.50 17.03
C LEU A 8 31.75 82.86 16.35
N ILE A 9 31.02 82.93 15.24
CA ILE A 9 30.69 84.20 14.58
C ILE A 9 30.02 85.09 15.63
N GLU A 10 30.76 86.08 16.13
CA GLU A 10 30.27 86.96 17.18
C GLU A 10 29.17 87.86 16.62
N THR A 11 27.95 87.63 17.09
CA THR A 11 26.81 88.44 16.63
C THR A 11 26.81 89.80 17.33
N PRO A 12 26.19 90.84 16.74
CA PRO A 12 26.01 92.12 17.42
C PRO A 12 25.30 92.01 18.78
N ILE A 13 24.42 91.01 18.95
CA ILE A 13 23.75 90.72 20.22
C ILE A 13 24.75 90.19 21.26
N ASP A 14 25.69 89.33 20.88
CA ASP A 14 26.74 88.84 21.79
C ASP A 14 27.64 89.97 22.28
N LYS A 15 27.96 90.92 21.39
CA LYS A 15 28.70 92.15 21.75
C LYS A 15 27.93 93.00 22.74
N LEU A 16 26.61 93.16 22.55
CA LEU A 16 25.74 93.85 23.51
C LEU A 16 25.77 93.14 24.88
N ILE A 17 25.66 91.81 24.93
CA ILE A 17 25.72 91.06 26.19
C ILE A 17 27.07 91.24 26.89
N LYS A 18 28.19 91.17 26.14
CA LYS A 18 29.54 91.43 26.70
C LYS A 18 29.64 92.84 27.27
N LEU A 19 29.12 93.83 26.55
CA LEU A 19 29.11 95.23 26.98
C LEU A 19 28.34 95.44 28.29
N ILE A 20 27.16 94.82 28.41
CA ILE A 20 26.34 94.89 29.63
C ILE A 20 27.05 94.13 30.78
N LYS A 21 27.76 93.03 30.50
CA LYS A 21 28.58 92.31 31.51
C LYS A 21 29.74 93.14 32.04
N GLU A 22 30.41 93.89 31.18
CA GLU A 22 31.56 94.71 31.57
C GLU A 22 31.15 95.97 32.35
N LYS A 23 30.04 96.61 31.96
CA LYS A 23 29.59 97.86 32.58
C LYS A 23 28.57 97.69 33.71
N GLU A 24 28.00 96.50 33.87
CA GLU A 24 26.88 96.13 34.77
C GLU A 24 25.56 96.87 34.51
N ARG A 25 25.62 98.15 34.14
CA ARG A 25 24.50 99.02 33.73
C ARG A 25 24.94 99.89 32.56
N ILE A 26 24.10 99.99 31.55
CA ILE A 26 24.36 100.85 30.40
C ILE A 26 23.05 101.41 29.84
N THR A 27 23.01 102.68 29.42
CA THR A 27 21.82 103.22 28.78
C THR A 27 21.68 102.73 27.34
N VAL A 28 20.46 102.74 26.81
CA VAL A 28 20.18 102.34 25.42
C VAL A 28 20.99 103.19 24.42
N ASN A 29 21.08 104.50 24.68
CA ASN A 29 21.82 105.45 23.87
C ASN A 29 23.33 105.15 23.87
N GLU A 30 23.91 104.87 25.04
CA GLU A 30 25.32 104.50 25.16
C GLU A 30 25.62 103.18 24.44
N ALA A 31 24.75 102.18 24.58
CA ALA A 31 24.89 100.91 23.88
C ALA A 31 24.82 101.08 22.35
N ALA A 32 23.88 101.89 21.86
CA ALA A 32 23.73 102.23 20.45
C ALA A 32 24.97 102.91 19.87
N LYS A 33 25.53 103.89 20.59
CA LYS A 33 26.77 104.57 20.21
C LYS A 33 27.97 103.64 20.14
N ILE A 34 28.14 102.74 21.12
CA ILE A 34 29.30 101.83 21.17
C ILE A 34 29.20 100.74 20.10
N LEU A 35 28.00 100.23 19.84
CA LEU A 35 27.77 99.19 18.85
C LEU A 35 27.61 99.72 17.42
N GLY A 36 27.50 101.05 17.25
CA GLY A 36 27.37 101.71 15.94
C GLY A 36 26.05 101.39 15.25
N VAL A 37 24.97 101.18 16.00
CA VAL A 37 23.64 100.83 15.48
C VAL A 37 22.57 101.79 16.01
N PRO A 38 21.42 101.96 15.32
CA PRO A 38 20.33 102.80 15.80
C PRO A 38 19.75 102.31 17.13
N GLU A 39 19.32 103.24 18.00
CA GLU A 39 18.71 102.93 19.31
C GLU A 39 17.54 101.96 19.19
N THR A 40 16.70 102.12 18.17
CA THR A 40 15.56 101.22 17.88
C THR A 40 15.97 99.76 17.67
N GLN A 41 17.17 99.52 17.12
CA GLN A 41 17.71 98.18 16.91
C GLN A 41 18.23 97.59 18.23
N VAL A 42 18.88 98.41 19.07
CA VAL A 42 19.31 98.01 20.41
C VAL A 42 18.11 97.70 21.30
N GLU A 43 17.06 98.51 21.26
CA GLU A 43 15.79 98.23 21.94
C GLU A 43 15.18 96.90 21.50
N GLY A 44 15.22 96.61 20.19
CA GLY A 44 14.80 95.31 19.65
C GLY A 44 15.59 94.15 20.25
N TRP A 45 16.91 94.28 20.35
CA TRP A 45 17.76 93.26 20.98
C TRP A 45 17.51 93.13 22.49
N ILE A 46 17.34 94.24 23.20
CA ILE A 46 17.03 94.24 24.63
C ILE A 46 15.71 93.51 24.89
N ARG A 47 14.67 93.78 24.10
CA ARG A 47 13.38 93.07 24.24
C ARG A 47 13.54 91.56 24.07
N ILE A 48 14.32 91.11 23.08
CA ILE A 48 14.60 89.68 22.88
C ILE A 48 15.37 89.08 24.07
N LEU A 49 16.33 89.81 24.63
CA LEU A 49 17.12 89.37 25.78
C LEU A 49 16.32 89.39 27.09
N GLU A 50 15.41 90.34 27.24
CA GLU A 50 14.47 90.47 28.36
C GLU A 50 13.41 89.37 28.34
N GLU A 51 12.83 89.07 27.16
CA GLU A 51 11.93 87.92 26.95
C GLU A 51 12.58 86.59 27.38
N ARG A 52 13.90 86.48 27.21
CA ARG A 52 14.70 85.32 27.60
C ARG A 52 15.34 85.43 28.98
N ASP A 53 14.94 86.43 29.78
CA ASP A 53 15.37 86.59 31.17
C ASP A 53 16.90 86.85 31.34
N PHE A 54 17.61 87.33 30.32
CA PHE A 54 19.05 87.62 30.39
C PHE A 54 19.36 89.02 30.94
N VAL A 55 18.53 90.01 30.61
CA VAL A 55 18.67 91.41 31.00
C VAL A 55 17.31 91.95 31.42
N ASP A 56 17.28 93.00 32.23
CA ASP A 56 16.06 93.75 32.58
C ASP A 56 16.25 95.21 32.12
N LEU A 57 15.23 95.77 31.46
CA LEU A 57 15.21 97.18 31.07
C LEU A 57 14.54 98.01 32.17
N ARG A 58 15.29 98.92 32.80
CA ARG A 58 14.80 99.77 33.90
C ARG A 58 14.59 101.20 33.42
N TYR A 59 13.44 101.76 33.76
CA TYR A 59 13.11 103.16 33.49
C TYR A 59 13.26 103.97 34.79
N PRO A 60 14.40 104.65 35.03
CA PRO A 60 14.55 105.49 36.20
C PRO A 60 13.57 106.67 36.15
N THR A 61 13.18 107.20 37.32
CA THR A 61 12.22 108.31 37.44
C THR A 61 12.67 109.59 36.74
N ILE A 62 13.99 109.79 36.63
CA ILE A 62 14.64 110.88 35.92
C ILE A 62 15.85 110.29 35.20
N GLY A 63 15.85 110.28 33.86
CA GLY A 63 16.97 109.78 33.06
C GLY A 63 16.54 108.94 31.85
N GLU A 64 17.53 108.45 31.11
CA GLU A 64 17.34 107.50 30.01
C GLU A 64 17.14 106.06 30.53
N PRO A 65 16.50 105.16 29.77
CA PRO A 65 16.36 103.75 30.15
C PRO A 65 17.71 103.04 30.30
N GLU A 66 17.88 102.31 31.41
CA GLU A 66 19.10 101.56 31.76
C GLU A 66 18.88 100.06 31.57
N ILE A 67 19.84 99.39 30.94
CA ILE A 67 19.87 97.94 30.79
C ILE A 67 20.72 97.37 31.92
N VAL A 68 20.15 96.45 32.71
CA VAL A 68 20.88 95.78 33.79
C VAL A 68 20.87 94.29 33.52
N LEU A 69 22.00 93.61 33.77
CA LEU A 69 21.99 92.15 33.75
C LEU A 69 21.01 91.63 34.79
N LYS A 70 20.10 90.77 34.35
CA LYS A 70 19.19 90.09 35.26
C LYS A 70 20.01 89.08 36.03
N GLY A 71 20.47 89.48 37.21
CA GLY A 71 21.22 88.60 38.10
C GLY A 71 20.43 87.31 38.27
N VAL A 72 21.00 86.19 37.85
CA VAL A 72 20.39 84.89 38.12
C VAL A 72 20.47 84.74 39.63
N THR A 73 19.38 85.10 40.31
CA THR A 73 19.28 84.98 41.76
C THR A 73 19.62 83.54 42.13
N GLU A 74 20.43 83.34 43.17
CA GLU A 74 20.80 82.00 43.67
C GLU A 74 19.55 81.11 43.88
N ALA A 75 18.41 81.73 44.18
CA ALA A 75 17.10 81.08 44.24
C ALA A 75 16.64 80.43 42.92
N LYS A 76 16.88 81.05 41.76
CA LYS A 76 16.57 80.47 40.43
C LYS A 76 17.54 79.32 40.09
N ILE A 77 18.82 79.44 40.45
CA ILE A 77 19.84 78.39 40.26
C ILE A 77 19.47 77.16 41.10
N ASN A 78 19.26 77.35 42.41
CA ASN A 78 18.85 76.28 43.33
C ASN A 78 17.54 75.61 42.90
N LYS A 79 16.57 76.35 42.32
CA LYS A 79 15.35 75.76 41.78
C LYS A 79 15.61 74.89 40.55
N LYS A 80 16.49 75.31 39.64
CA LYS A 80 16.87 74.51 38.46
C LYS A 80 17.66 73.28 38.86
N GLU A 81 18.61 73.42 39.78
CA GLU A 81 19.41 72.31 40.31
C GLU A 81 18.55 71.26 41.01
N LYS A 82 17.60 71.69 41.88
CA LYS A 82 16.62 70.78 42.48
C LYS A 82 15.69 70.10 41.46
N LYS A 83 15.38 70.75 40.33
CA LYS A 83 14.61 70.12 39.25
C LYS A 83 15.44 69.09 38.51
N PHE A 84 16.70 69.44 38.22
CA PHE A 84 17.64 68.55 37.55
C PHE A 84 17.92 67.30 38.39
N GLU A 85 18.14 67.44 39.70
CA GLU A 85 18.34 66.28 40.58
C GLU A 85 17.11 65.37 40.62
N LYS A 86 15.90 65.95 40.67
CA LYS A 86 14.64 65.19 40.58
C LYS A 86 14.46 64.48 39.24
N GLU A 87 14.94 65.06 38.15
CA GLU A 87 14.90 64.40 36.83
C GLU A 87 15.94 63.29 36.73
N LYS A 88 17.15 63.52 37.25
CA LYS A 88 18.21 62.52 37.35
C LYS A 88 17.74 61.30 38.15
N ASP A 89 17.17 61.49 39.34
CA ASP A 89 16.59 60.41 40.16
C ASP A 89 15.50 59.63 39.42
N LYS A 90 14.67 60.31 38.62
CA LYS A 90 13.62 59.67 37.83
C LYS A 90 14.18 58.86 36.67
N ILE A 91 15.27 59.32 36.06
CA ILE A 91 15.95 58.62 34.99
C ILE A 91 16.64 57.39 35.57
N GLU A 92 17.37 57.52 36.67
CA GLU A 92 18.06 56.43 37.36
C GLU A 92 17.08 55.30 37.74
N LYS A 93 15.96 55.64 38.39
CA LYS A 93 14.88 54.67 38.70
C LYS A 93 14.23 54.03 37.48
N LYS A 94 14.21 54.71 36.33
CA LYS A 94 13.71 54.12 35.08
C LYS A 94 14.74 53.18 34.47
N THR A 95 16.02 53.52 34.56
CA THR A 95 17.13 52.68 34.11
C THR A 95 17.20 51.39 34.92
N GLU A 96 17.13 51.47 36.25
CA GLU A 96 17.09 50.28 37.13
C GLU A 96 15.93 49.34 36.77
N LYS A 97 14.71 49.88 36.64
CA LYS A 97 13.54 49.08 36.22
C LYS A 97 13.66 48.50 34.81
N PHE A 98 14.43 49.14 33.95
CA PHE A 98 14.67 48.65 32.60
C PHE A 98 15.70 47.52 32.62
N GLU A 99 16.76 47.64 33.41
CA GLU A 99 17.75 46.57 33.67
C GLU A 99 17.09 45.33 34.28
N GLU A 100 16.21 45.49 35.28
CA GLU A 100 15.43 44.38 35.85
C GLU A 100 14.63 43.64 34.77
N LYS A 101 13.94 44.37 33.88
CA LYS A 101 13.17 43.78 32.78
C LYS A 101 14.05 43.10 31.73
N ILE A 102 15.24 43.63 31.46
CA ILE A 102 16.21 42.99 30.57
C ILE A 102 16.62 41.64 31.17
N ASN A 103 17.04 41.62 32.43
CA ASN A 103 17.46 40.39 33.11
C ASN A 103 16.32 39.35 33.18
N GLU A 104 15.08 39.77 33.44
CA GLU A 104 13.91 38.87 33.37
C GLU A 104 13.69 38.30 31.97
N THR A 105 13.95 39.10 30.93
CA THR A 105 13.77 38.67 29.53
C THR A 105 14.90 37.73 29.11
N GLU A 106 16.14 38.00 29.50
CA GLU A 106 17.29 37.12 29.26
C GLU A 106 17.08 35.74 29.88
N ASN A 107 16.62 35.68 31.13
CA ASN A 107 16.30 34.42 31.79
C ASN A 107 15.18 33.63 31.05
N LYS A 108 14.16 34.32 30.54
CA LYS A 108 13.09 33.67 29.74
C LYS A 108 13.62 33.15 28.41
N ILE A 109 14.54 33.87 27.78
CA ILE A 109 15.20 33.43 26.54
C ILE A 109 16.00 32.16 26.83
N GLU A 110 16.79 32.11 27.90
CA GLU A 110 17.59 30.92 28.25
C GLU A 110 16.71 29.68 28.52
N ILE A 111 15.57 29.85 29.20
CA ILE A 111 14.59 28.77 29.43
C ILE A 111 14.01 28.29 28.09
N THR A 112 13.67 29.23 27.20
CA THR A 112 13.10 28.91 25.89
C THR A 112 14.11 28.16 25.02
N ASP A 113 15.38 28.57 25.02
CA ASP A 113 16.44 27.90 24.27
C ASP A 113 16.65 26.45 24.74
N LYS A 114 16.58 26.21 26.06
CA LYS A 114 16.62 24.85 26.62
C LYS A 114 15.45 24.00 26.13
N GLN A 115 14.23 24.55 26.16
CA GLN A 115 13.03 23.86 25.68
C GLN A 115 13.12 23.55 24.18
N VAL A 116 13.60 24.50 23.36
CA VAL A 116 13.81 24.28 21.92
C VAL A 116 14.80 23.15 21.68
N SER A 117 15.93 23.13 22.41
CA SER A 117 16.93 22.05 22.29
C SER A 117 16.37 20.67 22.68
N GLU A 118 15.52 20.59 23.70
CA GLU A 118 14.86 19.34 24.08
C GLU A 118 13.87 18.86 23.01
N ILE A 119 13.09 19.77 22.44
CA ILE A 119 12.15 19.49 21.34
C ILE A 119 12.91 18.99 20.11
N GLU A 120 14.03 19.63 19.73
CA GLU A 120 14.86 19.20 18.60
C GLU A 120 15.38 17.77 18.78
N LYS A 121 15.86 17.43 19.98
CA LYS A 121 16.32 16.07 20.30
C LYS A 121 15.19 15.03 20.22
N GLU A 122 13.99 15.39 20.68
CA GLU A 122 12.83 14.49 20.59
C GLU A 122 12.40 14.29 19.13
N LEU A 123 12.34 15.37 18.35
CA LEU A 123 12.02 15.32 16.92
C LEU A 123 13.03 14.46 16.16
N GLN A 124 14.34 14.60 16.44
CA GLN A 124 15.37 13.78 15.81
C GLN A 124 15.17 12.28 16.09
N LYS A 125 14.89 11.90 17.35
CA LYS A 125 14.56 10.51 17.71
C LYS A 125 13.32 9.99 16.98
N ARG A 126 12.29 10.83 16.84
CA ARG A 126 11.06 10.48 16.10
C ARG A 126 11.35 10.27 14.61
N ILE A 127 12.17 11.13 13.99
CA ILE A 127 12.60 11.00 12.60
C ILE A 127 13.35 9.67 12.40
N GLU A 128 14.33 9.36 13.25
CA GLU A 128 15.07 8.08 13.17
C GLU A 128 14.15 6.85 13.28
N ASN A 129 13.12 6.91 14.13
CA ASN A 129 12.14 5.84 14.24
C ASN A 129 11.25 5.72 12.99
N VAL A 130 10.83 6.85 12.41
CA VAL A 130 10.07 6.87 11.15
C VAL A 130 10.91 6.28 10.02
N GLU A 131 12.21 6.60 9.92
CA GLU A 131 13.11 6.02 8.93
C GLU A 131 13.27 4.50 9.08
N LYS A 132 13.40 4.00 10.32
CA LYS A 132 13.43 2.55 10.59
C LYS A 132 12.14 1.88 10.14
N ASN A 133 10.99 2.48 10.44
CA ASN A 133 9.68 1.94 10.03
C ASN A 133 9.53 1.95 8.50
N LEU A 134 10.00 3.00 7.81
CA LEU A 134 9.99 3.07 6.35
C LEU A 134 10.84 1.96 5.72
N LYS A 135 12.01 1.62 6.30
CA LYS A 135 12.82 0.47 5.85
C LYS A 135 12.07 -0.86 5.99
N VAL A 136 11.35 -1.05 7.10
CA VAL A 136 10.51 -2.25 7.31
C VAL A 136 9.41 -2.33 6.26
N ILE A 137 8.71 -1.22 5.99
CA ILE A 137 7.67 -1.14 4.95
C ILE A 137 8.26 -1.49 3.57
N GLY A 138 9.43 -0.97 3.23
CA GLY A 138 10.13 -1.32 1.99
C GLY A 138 10.41 -2.82 1.86
N SER A 139 10.85 -3.47 2.94
CA SER A 139 11.06 -4.93 2.95
C SER A 139 9.77 -5.74 2.79
N LEU A 140 8.66 -5.24 3.36
CA LEU A 140 7.34 -5.87 3.22
C LEU A 140 6.79 -5.74 1.80
N ASP A 141 7.04 -4.62 1.12
CA ASP A 141 6.64 -4.44 -0.27
C ASP A 141 7.39 -5.41 -1.20
N SER A 142 8.70 -5.60 -1.00
CA SER A 142 9.47 -6.62 -1.72
C SER A 142 8.90 -8.03 -1.52
N LYS A 143 8.57 -8.41 -0.28
CA LYS A 143 7.92 -9.71 0.02
C LYS A 143 6.55 -9.83 -0.62
N LYS A 144 5.77 -8.74 -0.66
CA LYS A 144 4.47 -8.71 -1.34
C LYS A 144 4.62 -8.97 -2.84
N GLN A 145 5.63 -8.40 -3.50
CA GLN A 145 5.89 -8.65 -4.92
C GLN A 145 6.31 -10.10 -5.20
N GLU A 146 7.10 -10.70 -4.31
CA GLU A 146 7.46 -12.12 -4.36
C GLU A 146 6.21 -13.02 -4.27
N ILE A 147 5.34 -12.78 -3.29
CA ILE A 147 4.07 -13.53 -3.13
C ILE A 147 3.18 -13.38 -4.38
N ILE A 148 3.11 -12.19 -4.97
CA ILE A 148 2.33 -11.97 -6.21
C ILE A 148 2.91 -12.80 -7.36
N ARG A 149 4.23 -12.91 -7.46
CA ARG A 149 4.89 -13.73 -8.49
C ARG A 149 4.59 -15.22 -8.28
N ASP A 150 4.74 -15.71 -7.06
CA ASP A 150 4.48 -17.12 -6.73
C ASP A 150 3.01 -17.50 -6.95
N THR A 151 2.08 -16.58 -6.63
CA THR A 151 0.65 -16.78 -6.87
C THR A 151 0.34 -16.96 -8.36
N LYS A 152 0.96 -16.14 -9.23
CA LYS A 152 0.81 -16.26 -10.69
C LYS A 152 1.36 -17.60 -11.22
N GLU A 153 2.48 -18.07 -10.66
CA GLU A 153 3.06 -19.37 -11.03
C GLU A 153 2.14 -20.53 -10.61
N ILE A 154 1.58 -20.46 -9.40
CA ILE A 154 0.59 -21.44 -8.91
C ILE A 154 -0.67 -21.44 -9.79
N GLU A 155 -1.18 -20.27 -10.17
CA GLU A 155 -2.34 -20.15 -11.07
C GLU A 155 -2.07 -20.81 -12.43
N GLN A 156 -0.90 -20.57 -13.02
CA GLN A 156 -0.50 -21.18 -14.29
C GLN A 156 -0.40 -22.71 -14.17
N ASN A 157 0.28 -23.21 -13.13
CA ASN A 157 0.42 -24.64 -12.88
C ASN A 157 -0.94 -25.31 -12.65
N THR A 158 -1.84 -24.65 -11.90
CA THR A 158 -3.20 -25.14 -11.68
C THR A 158 -3.98 -25.21 -12.99
N GLY A 159 -3.84 -24.20 -13.86
CA GLY A 159 -4.45 -24.22 -15.18
C GLY A 159 -3.99 -25.40 -16.05
N ASP A 160 -2.71 -25.75 -16.00
CA ASP A 160 -2.17 -26.90 -16.75
C ASP A 160 -2.60 -28.24 -16.14
N ILE A 161 -2.73 -28.34 -14.81
CA ILE A 161 -3.30 -29.51 -14.13
C ILE A 161 -4.76 -29.73 -14.57
N VAL A 162 -5.58 -28.66 -14.62
CA VAL A 162 -6.99 -28.76 -15.07
C VAL A 162 -7.06 -29.28 -16.51
N LYS A 163 -6.25 -28.75 -17.43
CA LYS A 163 -6.19 -29.25 -18.82
C LYS A 163 -5.80 -30.73 -18.89
N ASN A 164 -4.86 -31.17 -18.05
CA ASN A 164 -4.46 -32.57 -18.01
C ASN A 164 -5.57 -33.47 -17.43
N PHE A 165 -6.30 -32.99 -16.42
CA PHE A 165 -7.45 -33.71 -15.87
C PHE A 165 -8.57 -33.87 -16.90
N ASP A 166 -8.85 -32.85 -17.69
CA ASP A 166 -9.84 -32.92 -18.78
C ASP A 166 -9.44 -33.94 -19.86
N LYS A 167 -8.15 -34.02 -20.21
CA LYS A 167 -7.63 -35.07 -21.12
C LYS A 167 -7.82 -36.47 -20.53
N ILE A 168 -7.42 -36.67 -19.28
CA ILE A 168 -7.58 -37.97 -18.58
C ILE A 168 -9.06 -38.38 -18.55
N LYS A 169 -9.96 -37.43 -18.27
CA LYS A 169 -11.41 -37.67 -18.28
C LYS A 169 -11.90 -38.14 -19.66
N SER A 170 -11.47 -37.47 -20.73
CA SER A 170 -11.79 -37.89 -22.11
C SER A 170 -11.26 -39.29 -22.41
N ASP A 171 -10.02 -39.60 -21.99
CA ASP A 171 -9.42 -40.91 -22.18
C ASP A 171 -10.18 -42.01 -21.41
N MET A 172 -10.62 -41.71 -20.19
CA MET A 172 -11.46 -42.61 -19.38
C MET A 172 -12.80 -42.90 -20.05
N GLU A 173 -13.47 -41.88 -20.59
CA GLU A 173 -14.72 -42.07 -21.33
C GLU A 173 -14.54 -42.96 -22.57
N GLU A 174 -13.39 -42.89 -23.24
CA GLU A 174 -13.05 -43.78 -24.35
C GLU A 174 -12.81 -45.22 -23.89
N VAL A 175 -12.11 -45.41 -22.77
CA VAL A 175 -11.90 -46.73 -22.15
C VAL A 175 -13.23 -47.35 -21.73
N ASP A 176 -14.12 -46.60 -21.10
CA ASP A 176 -15.45 -47.08 -20.70
C ASP A 176 -16.29 -47.53 -21.90
N LYS A 177 -16.23 -46.81 -23.02
CA LYS A 177 -16.87 -47.25 -24.28
C LYS A 177 -16.31 -48.59 -24.75
N LYS A 178 -14.98 -48.75 -24.77
CA LYS A 178 -14.32 -50.01 -25.17
C LYS A 178 -14.68 -51.17 -24.24
N ILE A 179 -14.77 -50.94 -22.93
CA ILE A 179 -15.19 -51.94 -21.94
C ILE A 179 -16.63 -52.37 -22.21
N ASN A 180 -17.54 -51.42 -22.39
CA ASN A 180 -18.95 -51.72 -22.66
C ASN A 180 -19.16 -52.52 -23.96
N GLU A 181 -18.40 -52.23 -25.01
CA GLU A 181 -18.40 -53.04 -26.23
C GLU A 181 -17.94 -54.49 -25.98
N LYS A 182 -16.92 -54.67 -25.14
CA LYS A 182 -16.42 -56.00 -24.76
C LYS A 182 -17.40 -56.77 -23.89
N ILE A 183 -18.10 -56.11 -22.97
CA ILE A 183 -19.17 -56.72 -22.16
C ILE A 183 -20.28 -57.25 -23.06
N LYS A 184 -20.82 -56.42 -23.96
CA LYS A 184 -21.85 -56.85 -24.95
C LYS A 184 -21.38 -58.03 -25.79
N PHE A 185 -20.12 -58.02 -26.18
CA PHE A 185 -19.52 -59.12 -26.91
C PHE A 185 -19.49 -60.42 -26.07
N ILE A 186 -19.06 -60.36 -24.81
CA ILE A 186 -19.05 -61.51 -23.89
C ILE A 186 -20.46 -62.03 -23.64
N GLU A 187 -21.45 -61.17 -23.39
CA GLU A 187 -22.85 -61.55 -23.19
C GLU A 187 -23.41 -62.33 -24.39
N SER A 188 -23.13 -61.84 -25.61
CA SER A 188 -23.53 -62.54 -26.83
C SER A 188 -22.92 -63.95 -26.95
N HIS A 189 -21.66 -64.13 -26.53
CA HIS A 189 -21.01 -65.45 -26.53
C HIS A 189 -21.54 -66.34 -25.41
N GLY A 190 -21.82 -65.78 -24.24
CA GLY A 190 -22.44 -66.51 -23.13
C GLY A 190 -23.79 -67.11 -23.52
N ASN A 191 -24.62 -66.36 -24.25
CA ASN A 191 -25.89 -66.87 -24.78
C ASN A 191 -25.69 -67.98 -25.82
N GLN A 192 -24.68 -67.87 -26.69
CA GLN A 192 -24.35 -68.94 -27.64
C GLN A 192 -23.90 -70.22 -26.93
N ILE A 193 -23.08 -70.10 -25.87
CA ILE A 193 -22.62 -71.26 -25.09
C ILE A 193 -23.81 -71.96 -24.41
N LYS A 194 -24.72 -71.20 -23.78
CA LYS A 194 -25.94 -71.77 -23.17
C LYS A 194 -26.80 -72.53 -24.17
N ASN A 195 -26.94 -72.00 -25.39
CA ASN A 195 -27.67 -72.68 -26.46
C ASN A 195 -26.98 -74.01 -26.85
N LEU A 196 -25.64 -74.01 -26.98
CA LEU A 196 -24.89 -75.22 -27.28
C LEU A 196 -24.98 -76.27 -26.15
N GLU A 197 -24.97 -75.84 -24.88
CA GLU A 197 -25.17 -76.74 -23.74
C GLU A 197 -26.55 -77.39 -23.76
N SER A 198 -27.59 -76.63 -24.12
CA SER A 198 -28.96 -77.16 -24.27
C SER A 198 -29.02 -78.22 -25.37
N ILE A 199 -28.45 -77.94 -26.55
CA ILE A 199 -28.37 -78.92 -27.65
C ILE A 199 -27.58 -80.17 -27.22
N LYS A 200 -26.46 -80.00 -26.51
CA LYS A 200 -25.66 -81.11 -25.99
C LYS A 200 -26.48 -82.00 -25.04
N GLN A 201 -27.29 -81.41 -24.16
CA GLN A 201 -28.17 -82.17 -23.26
C GLN A 201 -29.27 -82.91 -24.02
N GLU A 202 -29.87 -82.31 -25.05
CA GLU A 202 -30.84 -82.98 -25.91
C GLU A 202 -30.23 -84.20 -26.62
N ILE A 203 -29.04 -84.05 -27.22
CA ILE A 203 -28.32 -85.15 -27.87
C ILE A 203 -28.02 -86.27 -26.87
N LYS A 204 -27.60 -85.93 -25.64
CA LYS A 204 -27.32 -86.94 -24.61
C LYS A 204 -28.56 -87.78 -24.29
N LYS A 205 -29.72 -87.13 -24.10
CA LYS A 205 -31.00 -87.84 -23.87
C LYS A 205 -31.38 -88.71 -25.06
N ASP A 206 -31.18 -88.23 -26.29
CA ASP A 206 -31.46 -89.00 -27.49
C ASP A 206 -30.61 -90.27 -27.58
N ILE A 207 -29.32 -90.20 -27.19
CA ILE A 207 -28.42 -91.36 -27.11
C ILE A 207 -28.89 -92.36 -26.05
N GLU A 208 -29.19 -91.90 -24.83
CA GLU A 208 -29.69 -92.76 -23.74
C GLU A 208 -30.99 -93.49 -24.15
N ASN A 209 -31.90 -92.78 -24.81
CA ASN A 209 -33.14 -93.37 -25.34
C ASN A 209 -32.86 -94.44 -26.40
N LEU A 210 -31.92 -94.19 -27.32
CA LEU A 210 -31.54 -95.18 -28.33
C LEU A 210 -30.91 -96.43 -27.72
N GLU A 211 -30.02 -96.27 -26.73
CA GLU A 211 -29.39 -97.39 -26.03
C GLU A 211 -30.44 -98.27 -25.32
N ALA A 212 -31.43 -97.65 -24.67
CA ALA A 212 -32.53 -98.37 -24.05
C ALA A 212 -33.36 -99.16 -25.08
N GLU A 213 -33.71 -98.55 -26.22
CA GLU A 213 -34.44 -99.22 -27.29
C GLU A 213 -33.63 -100.38 -27.94
N ILE A 214 -32.32 -100.20 -28.11
CA ILE A 214 -31.41 -101.27 -28.57
C ILE A 214 -31.42 -102.45 -27.59
N ASN A 215 -31.37 -102.17 -26.28
CA ASN A 215 -31.36 -103.21 -25.25
C ASN A 215 -32.70 -103.98 -25.20
N LEU A 216 -33.84 -103.30 -25.33
CA LEU A 216 -35.15 -103.95 -25.46
C LEU A 216 -35.20 -104.86 -26.69
N THR A 217 -34.69 -104.39 -27.82
CA THR A 217 -34.63 -105.18 -29.06
C THR A 217 -33.78 -106.44 -28.88
N LYS A 218 -32.65 -106.35 -28.19
CA LYS A 218 -31.81 -107.50 -27.84
C LYS A 218 -32.53 -108.51 -26.94
N LEU A 219 -33.39 -108.06 -26.02
CA LEU A 219 -34.19 -108.95 -25.17
C LEU A 219 -35.27 -109.68 -25.97
N VAL A 220 -36.01 -108.96 -26.82
CA VAL A 220 -37.03 -109.54 -27.71
C VAL A 220 -36.42 -110.60 -28.65
N LEU A 221 -35.20 -110.38 -29.14
CA LEU A 221 -34.48 -111.35 -29.97
C LEU A 221 -34.02 -112.62 -29.22
N LYS A 222 -34.03 -112.62 -27.88
CA LYS A 222 -33.70 -113.80 -27.06
C LYS A 222 -34.90 -114.68 -26.71
N GLU A 223 -36.13 -114.20 -26.85
CA GLU A 223 -37.33 -115.00 -26.58
C GLU A 223 -37.61 -116.00 -27.73
N SER A 224 -38.02 -117.22 -27.35
CA SER A 224 -38.06 -118.44 -28.18
C SER A 224 -39.13 -118.50 -29.27
N ASN A 225 -39.88 -117.42 -29.49
CA ASN A 225 -40.70 -117.22 -30.68
C ASN A 225 -40.30 -115.88 -31.31
N PRO A 226 -39.38 -115.88 -32.29
CA PRO A 226 -38.92 -114.65 -32.89
C PRO A 226 -40.14 -113.88 -33.43
N PRO A 227 -40.23 -112.57 -33.17
CA PRO A 227 -41.25 -111.75 -33.79
C PRO A 227 -41.24 -112.01 -35.29
N THR A 228 -42.42 -112.02 -35.92
CA THR A 228 -42.49 -112.02 -37.37
C THR A 228 -41.60 -110.89 -37.93
N LEU A 229 -41.00 -111.09 -39.10
CA LEU A 229 -40.04 -110.14 -39.70
C LEU A 229 -40.55 -108.68 -39.77
N ASN A 230 -41.88 -108.49 -39.80
CA ASN A 230 -42.51 -107.18 -39.96
C ASN A 230 -42.33 -106.23 -38.74
N PRO A 231 -42.66 -106.61 -37.49
CA PRO A 231 -42.34 -105.83 -36.29
C PRO A 231 -40.88 -105.41 -36.17
N LEU A 232 -39.94 -106.34 -36.41
CA LEU A 232 -38.50 -106.07 -36.38
C LEU A 232 -38.11 -105.03 -37.43
N ARG A 233 -38.61 -105.19 -38.66
CA ARG A 233 -38.36 -104.22 -39.75
C ARG A 233 -38.89 -102.82 -39.42
N LYS A 234 -40.08 -102.71 -38.83
CA LYS A 234 -40.63 -101.42 -38.38
C LYS A 234 -39.79 -100.78 -37.27
N LEU A 235 -39.28 -101.59 -36.35
CA LEU A 235 -38.42 -101.13 -35.26
C LEU A 235 -37.06 -100.65 -35.80
N PHE A 236 -36.39 -101.43 -36.66
CA PHE A 236 -35.15 -101.01 -37.31
C PHE A 236 -35.33 -99.72 -38.13
N ALA A 237 -36.43 -99.60 -38.89
CA ALA A 237 -36.73 -98.36 -39.61
C ALA A 237 -36.96 -97.15 -38.69
N ARG A 238 -37.51 -97.35 -37.48
CA ARG A 238 -37.63 -96.28 -36.47
C ARG A 238 -36.26 -95.89 -35.92
N HIS A 239 -35.42 -96.87 -35.62
CA HIS A 239 -34.05 -96.64 -35.16
C HIS A 239 -33.22 -95.90 -36.20
N GLU A 240 -33.25 -96.36 -37.45
CA GLU A 240 -32.56 -95.75 -38.57
C GLU A 240 -32.94 -94.27 -38.71
N LYS A 241 -34.24 -93.96 -38.67
CA LYS A 241 -34.73 -92.58 -38.70
C LYS A 241 -34.26 -91.75 -37.49
N LYS A 242 -34.20 -92.32 -36.29
CA LYS A 242 -33.69 -91.61 -35.11
C LYS A 242 -32.18 -91.40 -35.16
N THR A 243 -31.43 -92.41 -35.59
CA THR A 243 -29.98 -92.28 -35.77
C THR A 243 -29.66 -91.24 -36.82
N GLU A 244 -30.45 -91.16 -37.89
CA GLU A 244 -30.28 -90.13 -38.92
C GLU A 244 -30.53 -88.73 -38.35
N LYS A 245 -31.62 -88.54 -37.58
CA LYS A 245 -31.87 -87.27 -36.88
C LYS A 245 -30.76 -86.88 -35.90
N ILE A 246 -30.16 -87.84 -35.19
CA ILE A 246 -29.03 -87.57 -34.29
C ILE A 246 -27.80 -87.17 -35.09
N LYS A 247 -27.52 -87.83 -36.22
CA LYS A 247 -26.43 -87.44 -37.12
C LYS A 247 -26.63 -86.03 -37.67
N GLU A 248 -27.83 -85.72 -38.16
CA GLU A 248 -28.18 -84.38 -38.65
C GLU A 248 -27.95 -83.31 -37.55
N ARG A 249 -28.42 -83.56 -36.32
CA ARG A 249 -28.19 -82.66 -35.16
C ARG A 249 -26.72 -82.53 -34.79
N HIS A 250 -25.98 -83.64 -34.85
CA HIS A 250 -24.54 -83.67 -34.56
C HIS A 250 -23.74 -82.89 -35.61
N GLU A 251 -24.07 -83.04 -36.89
CA GLU A 251 -23.50 -82.28 -37.99
C GLU A 251 -23.84 -80.79 -37.88
N GLU A 252 -25.09 -80.46 -37.55
CA GLU A 252 -25.51 -79.07 -37.33
C GLU A 252 -24.72 -78.44 -36.16
N LEU A 253 -24.53 -79.18 -35.07
CA LEU A 253 -23.70 -78.77 -33.93
C LEU A 253 -22.24 -78.58 -34.35
N HIS A 254 -21.67 -79.51 -35.12
CA HIS A 254 -20.30 -79.41 -35.62
C HIS A 254 -20.11 -78.18 -36.52
N LYS A 255 -21.06 -77.92 -37.41
CA LYS A 255 -21.06 -76.74 -38.27
C LYS A 255 -21.12 -75.45 -37.44
N LYS A 256 -22.02 -75.39 -36.45
CA LYS A 256 -22.11 -74.24 -35.52
C LYS A 256 -20.80 -74.02 -34.74
N ILE A 257 -20.16 -75.09 -34.25
CA ILE A 257 -18.85 -75.00 -33.56
C ILE A 257 -17.77 -74.49 -34.53
N SER A 258 -17.73 -75.00 -35.76
CA SER A 258 -16.77 -74.56 -36.79
C SER A 258 -16.95 -73.07 -37.10
N ASP A 259 -18.19 -72.63 -37.34
CA ASP A 259 -18.51 -71.23 -37.62
C ASP A 259 -18.11 -70.31 -36.47
N ILE A 260 -18.30 -70.75 -35.22
CA ILE A 260 -17.86 -70.00 -34.03
C ILE A 260 -16.33 -69.92 -33.99
N LYS A 261 -15.62 -71.05 -34.18
CA LYS A 261 -14.15 -71.08 -34.19
C LYS A 261 -13.58 -70.16 -35.26
N GLU A 262 -14.09 -70.23 -36.49
CA GLU A 262 -13.64 -69.38 -37.58
C GLU A 262 -13.89 -67.89 -37.29
N LYS A 263 -15.07 -67.54 -36.75
CA LYS A 263 -15.38 -66.17 -36.33
C LYS A 263 -14.44 -65.70 -35.21
N THR A 264 -14.08 -66.56 -34.27
CA THR A 264 -13.14 -66.22 -33.19
C THR A 264 -11.71 -66.00 -33.70
N GLU A 265 -11.21 -66.85 -34.61
CA GLU A 265 -9.86 -66.68 -35.17
C GLU A 265 -9.76 -65.43 -36.05
N LYS A 266 -10.73 -65.21 -36.96
CA LYS A 266 -10.79 -63.97 -37.76
C LYS A 266 -10.80 -62.70 -36.88
N LYS A 267 -11.40 -62.76 -35.69
CA LYS A 267 -11.40 -61.64 -34.75
C LYS A 267 -10.08 -61.51 -33.98
N LYS A 268 -9.45 -62.62 -33.55
CA LYS A 268 -8.11 -62.59 -32.95
C LYS A 268 -7.09 -61.95 -33.89
N ASP A 269 -7.15 -62.29 -35.18
CA ASP A 269 -6.27 -61.70 -36.20
C ASP A 269 -6.52 -60.19 -36.39
N LYS A 270 -7.79 -59.77 -36.40
CA LYS A 270 -8.14 -58.34 -36.45
C LYS A 270 -7.63 -57.60 -35.21
N ILE A 271 -7.68 -58.21 -34.02
CA ILE A 271 -7.17 -57.62 -32.78
C ILE A 271 -5.64 -57.52 -32.83
N LYS A 272 -4.93 -58.58 -33.23
CA LYS A 272 -3.46 -58.56 -33.39
C LYS A 272 -3.00 -57.49 -34.40
N LYS A 273 -3.70 -57.36 -35.53
CA LYS A 273 -3.40 -56.33 -36.53
C LYS A 273 -3.65 -54.90 -36.02
N LYS A 274 -4.69 -54.70 -35.20
CA LYS A 274 -4.96 -53.39 -34.58
C LYS A 274 -3.93 -53.05 -33.50
N SER A 275 -3.51 -54.01 -32.67
CA SER A 275 -2.52 -53.75 -31.60
C SER A 275 -1.11 -53.48 -32.14
N HIS A 276 -0.74 -54.04 -33.30
CA HIS A 276 0.52 -53.69 -33.97
C HIS A 276 0.51 -52.28 -34.58
N ARG A 277 -0.64 -51.80 -35.08
CA ARG A 277 -0.75 -50.46 -35.68
C ARG A 277 -0.82 -49.32 -34.66
N SER A 278 -1.13 -49.60 -33.40
CA SER A 278 -1.18 -48.58 -32.34
C SER A 278 0.19 -48.38 -31.64
N PHE A 279 1.21 -49.14 -32.04
CA PHE A 279 2.56 -49.10 -31.44
C PHE A 279 3.62 -48.52 -32.37
N TRP A 280 3.24 -48.18 -33.61
CA TRP A 280 4.05 -47.50 -34.63
C TRP A 280 3.36 -46.19 -34.99
#